data_AF-A0A662A335-F1
#
_entry.id   AF-A0A662A335-F1
#
_cell.length_a   1.000
_cell.length_b   1.000
_cell.length_c   1.000
_cell.angle_alpha   90.00
_cell.angle_beta   90.00
_cell.angle_gamma   90.00
#
_symmetry.space_group_name_H-M   'P 1'
#
loop_
_entity.id
_entity.type
_entity.pdbx_description
1 polymer ?
#
loop_
_entity_poly.entity_id
_entity_poly.type
_entity_poly.pdbx_seq_one_letter_code
_entity_poly.pdbx_strand_id
1 'polypeptide(L)'
;MKTQSIFRMLSLSLLFVLLGSVAMAQTKEEKKAKDAEMKAKQEQIEFQRQQMKEQQLKTIELERAYAEQAREASRSRSSARVYSTGTGFPDEPSYFIYSGGQENQSQLTIRNSFNGETDSSEGEFDVNESTTHIRCTINGKARSGKINIKVLYPGGKVFKDLSITSSAEISFTQNMSIHKEERSKYVGAWKYKISADKAEGSYTLSFMTH
;
A
#
# COMPACT_ATOMS: atom_id res chain seq x y z
N MET A 1 20.37 -74.46 -65.11
CA MET A 1 20.22 -74.03 -63.69
C MET A 1 20.92 -72.69 -63.51
N LYS A 2 20.34 -71.76 -62.73
CA LYS A 2 20.94 -70.52 -62.15
C LYS A 2 20.66 -69.12 -62.76
N THR A 3 19.73 -68.93 -63.69
CA THR A 3 19.42 -67.55 -64.19
C THR A 3 18.05 -66.98 -63.79
N GLN A 4 17.09 -67.80 -63.33
CA GLN A 4 15.76 -67.29 -62.95
C GLN A 4 15.60 -66.88 -61.48
N SER A 5 16.51 -67.26 -60.57
CA SER A 5 16.43 -66.83 -59.16
C SER A 5 16.99 -65.42 -58.90
N ILE A 6 17.87 -64.91 -59.78
CA ILE A 6 18.56 -63.63 -59.55
C ILE A 6 17.64 -62.43 -59.86
N PHE A 7 16.77 -62.55 -60.87
CA PHE A 7 15.85 -61.48 -61.25
C PHE A 7 14.70 -61.27 -60.25
N ARG A 8 14.23 -62.33 -59.56
CA ARG A 8 13.20 -62.20 -58.52
C ARG A 8 13.74 -61.55 -57.23
N MET A 9 15.00 -61.80 -56.87
CA MET A 9 15.64 -61.20 -55.68
C MET A 9 15.96 -59.70 -55.87
N LEU A 10 16.27 -59.25 -57.09
CA LEU A 10 16.54 -57.83 -57.41
C LEU A 10 15.28 -56.95 -57.42
N SER A 11 14.09 -57.54 -57.63
CA SER A 11 12.84 -56.79 -57.58
C SER A 11 12.33 -56.50 -56.15
N LEU A 12 12.68 -57.36 -55.18
CA LEU A 12 12.28 -57.16 -53.78
C LEU A 12 13.16 -56.14 -53.04
N SER A 13 14.45 -56.05 -53.38
CA SER A 13 15.37 -55.11 -52.74
C SER A 13 15.13 -53.65 -53.17
N LEU A 14 14.71 -53.42 -54.41
CA LEU A 14 14.36 -52.08 -54.89
C LEU A 14 13.07 -51.54 -54.24
N LEU A 15 12.10 -52.42 -53.93
CA LEU A 15 10.87 -52.04 -53.26
C LEU A 15 11.11 -51.63 -51.78
N PHE A 16 12.02 -52.31 -51.09
CA PHE A 16 12.37 -51.97 -49.69
C PHE A 16 13.15 -50.65 -49.57
N VAL A 17 13.99 -50.30 -50.57
CA VAL A 17 14.73 -49.03 -50.57
C VAL A 17 13.82 -47.83 -50.87
N LEU A 18 12.78 -48.01 -51.69
CA LEU A 18 11.77 -46.97 -51.96
C LEU A 18 10.79 -46.78 -50.78
N LEU A 19 10.50 -47.82 -50.00
CA LEU A 19 9.66 -47.70 -48.80
C LEU A 19 10.38 -47.00 -47.64
N GLY A 20 11.70 -47.20 -47.50
CA GLY A 20 12.50 -46.57 -46.44
C GLY A 20 12.68 -45.05 -46.60
N SER A 21 12.72 -44.54 -47.82
CA SER A 21 12.89 -43.10 -48.10
C SER A 21 11.61 -42.29 -47.89
N VAL A 22 10.43 -42.87 -48.14
CA VAL A 22 9.13 -42.22 -47.92
C VAL A 22 8.83 -42.07 -46.41
N ALA A 23 9.17 -43.08 -45.60
CA ALA A 23 8.97 -43.05 -44.15
C ALA A 23 9.88 -42.01 -43.44
N MET A 24 11.12 -41.81 -43.91
CA MET A 24 12.01 -40.77 -43.37
C MET A 24 11.67 -39.35 -43.84
N ALA A 25 11.03 -39.18 -45.00
CA ALA A 25 10.57 -37.89 -45.49
C ALA A 25 9.29 -37.42 -44.78
N GLN A 26 8.32 -38.32 -44.57
CA GLN A 26 7.09 -38.03 -43.81
C GLN A 26 7.41 -37.61 -42.37
N THR A 27 8.37 -38.25 -41.71
CA THR A 27 8.78 -37.92 -40.33
C THR A 27 9.51 -36.57 -40.21
N LYS A 28 10.15 -36.07 -41.27
CA LYS A 28 10.87 -34.77 -41.25
C LYS A 28 9.94 -33.58 -41.54
N GLU A 29 8.97 -33.74 -42.44
CA GLU A 29 7.91 -32.74 -42.66
C GLU A 29 6.95 -32.64 -41.47
N GLU A 30 6.53 -33.77 -40.90
CA GLU A 30 5.62 -33.79 -39.75
C GLU A 30 6.27 -33.17 -38.50
N LYS A 31 7.59 -33.34 -38.33
CA LYS A 31 8.35 -32.67 -37.27
C LYS A 31 8.45 -31.16 -37.48
N LYS A 32 8.71 -30.69 -38.72
CA LYS A 32 8.71 -29.26 -39.03
C LYS A 32 7.32 -28.62 -38.86
N ALA A 33 6.25 -29.33 -39.21
CA ALA A 33 4.88 -28.88 -39.01
C ALA A 33 4.55 -28.76 -37.52
N LYS A 34 4.94 -29.74 -36.70
CA LYS A 34 4.77 -29.70 -35.24
C LYS A 34 5.60 -28.60 -34.58
N ASP A 35 6.84 -28.36 -35.03
CA ASP A 35 7.68 -27.28 -34.51
C ASP A 35 7.10 -25.89 -34.86
N ALA A 36 6.55 -25.74 -36.08
CA ALA A 36 5.87 -24.50 -36.48
C ALA A 36 4.56 -24.27 -35.71
N GLU A 37 3.76 -25.33 -35.49
CA GLU A 37 2.53 -25.25 -34.69
C GLU A 37 2.83 -24.93 -33.22
N MET A 38 3.88 -25.52 -32.65
CA MET A 38 4.33 -25.25 -31.29
C MET A 38 4.79 -23.79 -31.15
N LYS A 39 5.55 -23.28 -32.12
CA LYS A 39 6.00 -21.88 -32.13
C LYS A 39 4.82 -20.90 -32.25
N ALA A 40 3.86 -21.18 -33.12
CA ALA A 40 2.64 -20.38 -33.25
C ALA A 40 1.80 -20.39 -31.96
N LYS A 41 1.67 -21.55 -31.29
CA LYS A 41 1.01 -21.66 -29.97
C LYS A 41 1.78 -20.90 -28.89
N GLN A 42 3.11 -20.94 -28.91
CA GLN A 42 3.96 -20.22 -27.96
C GLN A 42 3.76 -18.70 -28.10
N GLU A 43 3.77 -18.19 -29.33
CA GLU A 43 3.54 -16.77 -29.65
C GLU A 43 2.12 -16.34 -29.25
N GLN A 44 1.11 -17.20 -29.46
CA GLN A 44 -0.27 -16.93 -29.05
C GLN A 44 -0.43 -16.88 -27.52
N ILE A 45 0.26 -17.75 -26.79
CA ILE A 45 0.28 -17.76 -25.32
C ILE A 45 1.01 -16.52 -24.78
N GLU A 46 2.12 -16.12 -25.38
CA GLU A 46 2.85 -14.90 -25.00
C GLU A 46 2.02 -13.65 -25.24
N PHE A 47 1.33 -13.57 -26.39
CA PHE A 47 0.41 -12.49 -26.69
C PHE A 47 -0.75 -12.43 -25.69
N GLN A 48 -1.39 -13.56 -25.36
CA GLN A 48 -2.43 -13.61 -24.33
C GLN A 48 -1.89 -13.21 -22.95
N ARG A 49 -0.66 -13.62 -22.59
CA ARG A 49 -0.03 -13.26 -21.32
C ARG A 49 0.29 -11.76 -21.26
N GLN A 50 0.71 -11.14 -22.37
CA GLN A 50 0.93 -9.70 -22.45
C GLN A 50 -0.40 -8.94 -22.30
N GLN A 51 -1.45 -9.36 -22.99
CA GLN A 51 -2.78 -8.76 -22.84
C GLN A 51 -3.33 -8.87 -21.42
N MET A 52 -3.17 -10.02 -20.77
CA MET A 52 -3.54 -10.17 -19.36
C MET A 52 -2.74 -9.24 -18.44
N LYS A 53 -1.43 -9.08 -18.67
CA LYS A 53 -0.61 -8.15 -17.88
C LYS A 53 -1.05 -6.70 -18.07
N GLU A 54 -1.33 -6.29 -19.30
CA GLU A 54 -1.84 -4.94 -19.56
C GLU A 54 -3.22 -4.71 -18.94
N GLN A 55 -4.12 -5.69 -19.00
CA GLN A 55 -5.40 -5.62 -18.33
C GLN A 55 -5.24 -5.53 -16.80
N GLN A 56 -4.35 -6.33 -16.22
CA GLN A 56 -4.04 -6.29 -14.78
C GLN A 56 -3.47 -4.92 -14.36
N LEU A 57 -2.55 -4.36 -15.14
CA LEU A 57 -1.99 -3.02 -14.89
C LEU A 57 -3.07 -1.94 -14.96
N LYS A 58 -3.93 -1.99 -15.99
CA LYS A 58 -5.07 -1.07 -16.11
C LYS A 58 -6.04 -1.20 -14.94
N THR A 59 -6.31 -2.41 -14.45
CA THR A 59 -7.16 -2.60 -13.27
C THR A 59 -6.52 -2.06 -12.00
N ILE A 60 -5.21 -2.26 -11.80
CA ILE A 60 -4.47 -1.73 -10.64
C ILE A 60 -4.44 -0.19 -10.67
N GLU A 61 -4.24 0.39 -11.85
CA GLU A 61 -4.21 1.84 -12.03
C GLU A 61 -5.60 2.46 -11.82
N LEU A 62 -6.64 1.79 -12.34
CA LEU A 62 -8.03 2.17 -12.10
C LEU A 62 -8.39 2.06 -10.61
N GLU A 63 -8.00 0.98 -9.95
CA GLU A 63 -8.25 0.77 -8.51
C GLU A 63 -7.50 1.80 -7.66
N ARG A 64 -6.26 2.16 -8.03
CA ARG A 64 -5.51 3.26 -7.41
C ARG A 64 -6.22 4.60 -7.61
N ALA A 65 -6.70 4.90 -8.82
CA ALA A 65 -7.44 6.13 -9.13
C ALA A 65 -8.77 6.21 -8.37
N TYR A 66 -9.52 5.10 -8.28
CA TYR A 66 -10.73 5.01 -7.47
C TYR A 66 -10.44 5.18 -5.97
N ALA A 67 -9.35 4.59 -5.47
CA ALA A 67 -8.94 4.76 -4.08
C ALA A 67 -8.52 6.22 -3.80
N GLU A 68 -7.87 6.89 -4.75
CA GLU A 68 -7.49 8.30 -4.66
C GLU A 68 -8.72 9.22 -4.73
N GLN A 69 -9.66 8.98 -5.64
CA GLN A 69 -10.92 9.70 -5.74
C GLN A 69 -11.80 9.49 -4.49
N ALA A 70 -11.86 8.27 -3.94
CA ALA A 70 -12.54 7.99 -2.68
C ALA A 70 -11.86 8.70 -1.51
N ARG A 71 -10.52 8.80 -1.51
CA ARG A 71 -9.77 9.61 -0.53
C ARG A 71 -10.09 11.10 -0.68
N GLU A 72 -10.15 11.64 -1.88
CA GLU A 72 -10.51 13.04 -2.14
C GLU A 72 -11.95 13.35 -1.73
N ALA A 73 -12.91 12.49 -2.07
CA ALA A 73 -14.31 12.66 -1.67
C ALA A 73 -14.50 12.60 -0.14
N SER A 74 -13.65 11.86 0.56
CA SER A 74 -13.63 11.83 2.03
C SER A 74 -12.85 13.02 2.64
N ARG A 75 -11.84 13.56 1.95
CA ARG A 75 -11.15 14.81 2.34
C ARG A 75 -12.10 16.01 2.35
N SER A 76 -13.05 16.08 1.41
CA SER A 76 -14.05 17.16 1.37
C SER A 76 -15.03 17.16 2.55
N ARG A 77 -15.07 16.09 3.37
CA ARG A 77 -16.01 15.97 4.50
C ARG A 77 -15.35 15.87 5.87
N SER A 78 -14.06 15.55 5.97
CA SER A 78 -13.37 15.41 7.26
C SER A 78 -11.88 15.69 7.13
N SER A 79 -11.40 16.70 7.88
CA SER A 79 -9.99 17.11 7.96
C SER A 79 -9.12 16.25 8.88
N ALA A 80 -9.69 15.21 9.49
CA ALA A 80 -8.98 14.28 10.37
C ALA A 80 -9.44 12.84 10.14
N ARG A 81 -8.50 11.90 10.13
CA ARG A 81 -8.76 10.45 10.08
C ARG A 81 -8.02 9.76 11.22
N VAL A 82 -8.69 8.85 11.90
CA VAL A 82 -8.11 8.02 12.95
C VAL A 82 -8.11 6.58 12.44
N TYR A 83 -6.95 5.92 12.47
CA TYR A 83 -6.82 4.50 12.18
C TYR A 83 -6.48 3.81 13.50
N SER A 84 -7.51 3.44 14.27
CA SER A 84 -7.32 2.64 15.47
C SER A 84 -7.22 1.16 15.13
N THR A 85 -6.15 0.51 15.58
CA THR A 85 -6.00 -0.94 15.58
C THR A 85 -6.15 -1.53 17.00
N GLY A 86 -6.66 -0.75 17.96
CA GLY A 86 -6.75 -1.16 19.36
C GLY A 86 -7.88 -2.16 19.60
N THR A 87 -7.54 -3.29 20.22
CA THR A 87 -8.50 -4.20 20.87
C THR A 87 -9.06 -3.51 22.12
N GLY A 88 -9.94 -2.53 21.95
CA GLY A 88 -10.59 -1.84 23.06
C GLY A 88 -11.72 -2.70 23.64
N PHE A 89 -11.64 -2.98 24.95
CA PHE A 89 -12.78 -3.48 25.72
C PHE A 89 -13.96 -2.48 25.64
N PRO A 90 -15.22 -2.94 25.69
CA PRO A 90 -16.42 -2.14 25.40
C PRO A 90 -16.77 -1.03 26.40
N ASP A 91 -16.02 -0.86 27.49
CA ASP A 91 -16.49 -0.13 28.68
C ASP A 91 -15.77 1.20 29.01
N GLU A 92 -14.80 1.68 28.22
CA GLU A 92 -14.32 3.07 28.33
C GLU A 92 -14.43 3.84 27.01
N PRO A 93 -15.11 5.00 26.95
CA PRO A 93 -15.23 5.76 25.73
C PRO A 93 -13.94 6.55 25.51
N SER A 94 -13.12 6.10 24.55
CA SER A 94 -12.16 6.97 23.88
C SER A 94 -12.96 8.05 23.13
N TYR A 95 -13.19 9.19 23.79
CA TYR A 95 -13.96 10.29 23.23
C TYR A 95 -13.14 11.01 22.15
N PHE A 96 -13.43 10.70 20.89
CA PHE A 96 -12.97 11.47 19.74
C PHE A 96 -13.92 12.64 19.50
N ILE A 97 -13.50 13.86 19.80
CA ILE A 97 -14.26 15.07 19.48
C ILE A 97 -13.65 15.68 18.21
N TYR A 98 -14.26 15.37 17.07
CA TYR A 98 -14.06 16.12 15.84
C TYR A 98 -15.03 17.30 15.83
N SER A 99 -14.51 18.52 15.94
CA SER A 99 -15.28 19.74 15.68
C SER A 99 -14.88 20.23 14.29
N GLY A 100 -15.74 19.97 13.30
CA GLY A 100 -15.63 20.60 11.99
C GLY A 100 -15.82 22.10 12.16
N GLY A 101 -14.71 22.85 12.18
CA GLY A 101 -14.72 24.30 12.31
C GLY A 101 -15.27 24.97 11.04
N GLN A 102 -15.63 26.26 11.19
CA GLN A 102 -15.98 27.17 10.09
C GLN A 102 -14.97 27.08 8.94
N GLU A 103 -15.36 27.48 7.71
CA GLU A 103 -14.67 27.25 6.43
C GLU A 103 -13.13 27.48 6.37
N ASN A 104 -12.52 28.12 7.38
CA ASN A 104 -11.07 28.38 7.48
C ASN A 104 -10.40 27.86 8.76
N GLN A 105 -11.10 27.11 9.61
CA GLN A 105 -10.55 26.58 10.86
C GLN A 105 -10.78 25.07 10.96
N SER A 106 -9.73 24.32 11.27
CA SER A 106 -9.85 22.89 11.60
C SER A 106 -9.23 22.61 12.95
N GLN A 107 -9.95 21.84 13.77
CA GLN A 107 -9.46 21.41 15.07
C GLN A 107 -9.60 19.90 15.19
N LEU A 108 -8.50 19.26 15.59
CA LEU A 108 -8.47 17.87 16.01
C LEU A 108 -8.02 17.82 17.47
N THR A 109 -8.82 17.21 18.33
CA THR A 109 -8.42 16.93 19.71
C THR A 109 -8.62 15.45 19.99
N ILE A 110 -7.52 14.78 20.36
CA ILE A 110 -7.49 13.38 20.72
C ILE A 110 -7.09 13.29 22.18
N ARG A 111 -7.88 12.56 22.96
CA ARG A 111 -7.63 12.33 24.37
C ARG A 111 -7.89 10.87 24.67
N ASN A 112 -6.96 10.25 25.39
CA ASN A 112 -7.17 8.92 25.95
C ASN A 112 -6.49 8.78 27.32
N SER A 113 -6.95 7.80 28.08
CA SER A 113 -6.33 7.28 29.29
C SER A 113 -5.88 5.85 29.06
N PHE A 114 -4.87 5.43 29.83
CA PHE A 114 -4.39 4.06 29.87
C PHE A 114 -4.38 3.62 31.34
N ASN A 115 -4.77 2.36 31.59
CA ASN A 115 -4.80 1.79 32.93
C ASN A 115 -3.92 0.53 33.04
N GLY A 116 -2.63 0.68 32.74
CA GLY A 116 -1.64 -0.40 32.78
C GLY A 116 -1.54 -1.23 31.49
N GLU A 117 -2.24 -0.82 30.45
CA GLU A 117 -2.26 -1.50 29.16
C GLU A 117 -1.14 -1.05 28.21
N THR A 118 -0.92 -1.86 27.17
CA THR A 118 -0.03 -1.57 26.05
C THR A 118 -0.90 -1.48 24.81
N ASP A 119 -0.88 -0.33 24.16
CA ASP A 119 -1.72 -0.06 23.00
C ASP A 119 -1.00 0.89 22.02
N SER A 120 -1.44 0.92 20.77
CA SER A 120 -0.93 1.85 19.76
C SER A 120 -2.07 2.32 18.87
N SER A 121 -2.12 3.63 18.65
CA SER A 121 -3.02 4.27 17.70
C SER A 121 -2.23 5.18 16.77
N GLU A 122 -2.72 5.31 15.54
CA GLU A 122 -2.18 6.25 14.57
C GLU A 122 -3.30 6.94 13.82
N GLY A 123 -2.96 8.06 13.20
CA GLY A 123 -3.90 8.77 12.37
C GLY A 123 -3.27 9.95 11.69
N GLU A 124 -4.13 10.67 10.98
CA GLU A 124 -3.74 11.73 10.08
C GLU A 124 -4.61 12.96 10.30
N PHE A 125 -3.98 14.13 10.18
CA PHE A 125 -4.62 15.44 10.23
C PHE A 125 -4.20 16.23 8.99
N ASP A 126 -5.18 16.62 8.18
CA ASP A 126 -4.92 17.32 6.93
C ASP A 126 -4.82 18.83 7.16
N VAL A 127 -3.69 19.40 6.72
CA VAL A 127 -3.49 20.85 6.68
C VAL A 127 -3.73 21.35 5.27
N ASN A 128 -4.71 22.24 5.12
CA ASN A 128 -5.10 22.80 3.83
C ASN A 128 -4.14 23.89 3.35
N GLU A 129 -4.15 24.15 2.04
CA GLU A 129 -3.37 25.24 1.44
C GLU A 129 -3.78 26.63 1.92
N SER A 130 -5.03 26.81 2.37
CA SER A 130 -5.49 28.09 2.92
C SER A 130 -4.95 28.37 4.33
N THR A 131 -4.43 27.36 5.03
CA THR A 131 -3.92 27.51 6.40
C THR A 131 -2.71 28.44 6.45
N THR A 132 -2.74 29.36 7.41
CA THR A 132 -1.69 30.32 7.71
C THR A 132 -1.02 30.04 9.05
N HIS A 133 -1.75 29.42 9.98
CA HIS A 133 -1.26 29.12 11.32
C HIS A 133 -1.61 27.69 11.73
N ILE A 134 -0.65 27.01 12.36
CA ILE A 134 -0.83 25.71 12.99
C ILE A 134 -0.44 25.84 14.45
N ARG A 135 -1.30 25.38 15.35
CA ARG A 135 -0.97 25.14 16.76
C ARG A 135 -1.03 23.64 17.04
N CYS A 136 0.05 23.11 17.58
CA CYS A 136 0.13 21.75 18.11
C CYS A 136 0.31 21.82 19.62
N THR A 137 -0.57 21.17 20.37
CA THR A 137 -0.50 21.08 21.84
C THR A 137 -0.49 19.60 22.25
N ILE A 138 0.46 19.22 23.08
CA ILE A 138 0.58 17.88 23.65
C ILE A 138 0.68 18.04 25.16
N ASN A 139 -0.29 17.49 25.87
CA ASN A 139 -0.27 17.43 27.33
C ASN A 139 -0.37 15.97 27.76
N GLY A 140 0.28 15.59 28.85
CA GLY A 140 0.03 14.29 29.43
C GLY A 140 0.89 13.98 30.63
N LYS A 141 0.44 12.95 31.35
CA LYS A 141 1.05 12.46 32.58
C LYS A 141 0.98 10.94 32.59
N ALA A 142 2.02 10.31 33.09
CA ALA A 142 2.04 8.89 33.38
C ALA A 142 2.36 8.71 34.87
N ARG A 143 1.70 7.76 35.52
CA ARG A 143 2.00 7.29 36.88
C ARG A 143 2.97 6.12 36.83
N SER A 144 2.83 5.25 35.84
CA SER A 144 3.70 4.12 35.57
C SER A 144 3.79 3.86 34.06
N GLY A 145 4.80 3.10 33.63
CA GLY A 145 5.04 2.81 32.21
C GLY A 145 5.45 4.03 31.38
N LYS A 146 5.16 3.98 30.08
CA LYS A 146 5.58 4.98 29.10
C LYS A 146 4.51 5.23 28.05
N ILE A 147 4.19 6.50 27.80
CA ILE A 147 3.37 6.93 26.66
C ILE A 147 4.28 7.69 25.69
N ASN A 148 4.41 7.22 24.46
CA ASN A 148 5.09 7.93 23.39
C ASN A 148 4.06 8.60 22.47
N ILE A 149 4.28 9.88 22.16
CA ILE A 149 3.53 10.63 21.16
C ILE A 149 4.51 11.16 20.12
N LYS A 150 4.37 10.67 18.89
CA LYS A 150 5.15 11.08 17.74
C LYS A 150 4.25 11.77 16.73
N VAL A 151 4.71 12.91 16.22
CA VAL A 151 4.06 13.68 15.17
C VAL A 151 5.06 13.88 14.04
N LEU A 152 4.60 13.67 12.81
CA LEU A 152 5.37 13.80 11.59
C LEU A 152 4.75 14.87 10.68
N TYR A 153 5.61 15.65 10.06
CA TYR A 153 5.24 16.52 8.95
C TYR A 153 4.68 15.68 7.78
N PRO A 154 3.95 16.29 6.83
CA PRO A 154 3.45 15.62 5.63
C PRO A 154 4.52 14.91 4.81
N GLY A 155 5.74 15.45 4.77
CA GLY A 155 6.89 14.82 4.12
C GLY A 155 7.55 13.67 4.92
N GLY A 156 6.96 13.24 6.04
CA GLY A 156 7.45 12.13 6.86
C GLY A 156 8.59 12.48 7.82
N LYS A 157 9.11 13.72 7.79
CA LYS A 157 10.10 14.18 8.79
C LYS A 157 9.44 14.30 10.17
N VAL A 158 10.15 13.89 11.22
CA VAL A 158 9.66 14.04 12.60
C VAL A 158 9.51 15.52 12.93
N PHE A 159 8.30 15.92 13.31
CA PHE A 159 8.02 17.22 13.91
C PHE A 159 8.33 17.19 15.40
N LYS A 160 7.78 16.18 16.09
CA LYS A 160 7.94 16.01 17.53
C LYS A 160 7.87 14.55 17.93
N ASP A 161 8.70 14.14 18.88
CA ASP A 161 8.70 12.82 19.51
C ASP A 161 8.83 13.06 21.02
N LEU A 162 7.78 12.76 21.77
CA LEU A 162 7.71 12.97 23.21
C LEU A 162 7.46 11.65 23.92
N SER A 163 8.20 11.45 25.01
CA SER A 163 8.07 10.30 25.89
C SER A 163 7.61 10.77 27.27
N ILE A 164 6.37 10.48 27.62
CA ILE A 164 5.77 10.75 28.92
C ILE A 164 6.02 9.53 29.81
N THR A 165 6.73 9.74 30.92
CA THR A 165 7.00 8.71 31.94
C THR A 165 6.58 9.22 33.31
N SER A 166 6.70 8.40 34.34
CA SER A 166 6.39 8.76 35.73
C SER A 166 7.24 9.89 36.32
N SER A 167 8.30 10.31 35.62
CA SER A 167 9.25 11.30 36.11
C SER A 167 8.72 12.74 36.02
N ALA A 168 7.81 13.03 35.09
CA ALA A 168 7.29 14.38 34.91
C ALA A 168 5.98 14.41 34.10
N GLU A 169 5.12 15.37 34.43
CA GLU A 169 4.04 15.80 33.54
C GLU A 169 4.63 16.60 32.38
N ILE A 170 4.16 16.32 31.16
CA ILE A 170 4.58 17.02 29.95
C ILE A 170 3.48 17.97 29.53
N SER A 171 3.84 19.23 29.32
CA SER A 171 3.04 20.20 28.58
C SER A 171 3.90 20.83 27.48
N PHE A 172 3.46 20.66 26.25
CA PHE A 172 4.11 21.18 25.06
C PHE A 172 3.09 21.93 24.23
N THR A 173 3.42 23.13 23.80
CA THR A 173 2.64 23.88 22.81
C THR A 173 3.60 24.54 21.84
N GLN A 174 3.34 24.39 20.55
CA GLN A 174 4.08 25.06 19.49
C GLN A 174 3.11 25.69 18.49
N ASN A 175 3.31 26.99 18.26
CA ASN A 175 2.64 27.77 17.23
C ASN A 175 3.58 27.92 16.03
N MET A 176 3.06 27.75 14.82
CA MET A 176 3.81 27.89 13.57
C MET A 176 3.01 28.76 12.61
N SER A 177 3.68 29.70 11.95
CA SER A 177 3.14 30.48 10.84
C SER A 177 3.68 29.91 9.53
N ILE A 178 2.78 29.70 8.55
CA ILE A 178 3.13 29.14 7.24
C ILE A 178 3.39 30.29 6.27
N HIS A 179 4.66 30.51 5.95
CA HIS A 179 5.07 31.42 4.90
C HIS A 179 5.00 30.74 3.52
N LYS A 180 4.80 31.52 2.45
CA LYS A 180 4.61 31.00 1.08
C LYS A 180 5.76 30.10 0.62
N GLU A 181 6.98 30.45 0.97
CA GLU A 181 8.21 29.76 0.55
C GLU A 181 8.37 28.37 1.20
N GLU A 182 7.83 28.16 2.40
CA GLU A 182 7.93 26.89 3.13
C GLU A 182 6.63 26.06 3.09
N ARG A 183 5.64 26.47 2.29
CA ARG A 183 4.29 25.89 2.34
C ARG A 183 4.27 24.37 2.09
N SER A 184 5.12 23.87 1.19
CA SER A 184 5.26 22.44 0.89
C SER A 184 5.72 21.59 2.07
N LYS A 185 6.32 22.20 3.10
CA LYS A 185 6.73 21.52 4.34
C LYS A 185 5.57 21.25 5.28
N TYR A 186 4.56 22.13 5.30
CA TYR A 186 3.49 22.12 6.29
C TYR A 186 2.13 21.70 5.74
N VAL A 187 1.86 21.89 4.45
CA VAL A 187 0.59 21.51 3.81
C VAL A 187 0.56 20.02 3.49
N GLY A 188 -0.57 19.37 3.74
CA GLY A 188 -0.79 17.94 3.52
C GLY A 188 -1.11 17.17 4.80
N ALA A 189 -1.03 15.84 4.73
CA ALA A 189 -1.43 14.93 5.80
C ALA A 189 -0.33 14.80 6.86
N TRP A 190 -0.51 15.46 8.00
CA TRP A 190 0.32 15.25 9.19
C TRP A 190 -0.02 13.92 9.82
N LYS A 191 0.99 13.11 10.13
CA LYS A 191 0.76 11.82 10.78
C LYS A 191 1.06 11.92 12.27
N TYR A 192 0.28 11.26 13.08
CA TYR A 192 0.61 11.06 14.49
C TYR A 192 0.57 9.57 14.82
N LYS A 193 1.41 9.19 15.77
CA LYS A 193 1.44 7.86 16.36
C LYS A 193 1.54 8.01 17.86
N ILE A 194 0.64 7.33 18.55
CA ILE A 194 0.59 7.29 20.00
C ILE A 194 0.74 5.83 20.42
N SER A 195 1.67 5.54 21.31
CA SER A 195 1.86 4.20 21.84
C SER A 195 2.05 4.22 23.34
N ALA A 196 1.33 3.35 24.05
CA ALA A 196 1.51 3.08 25.46
C ALA A 196 2.24 1.75 25.64
N ASP A 197 3.16 1.69 26.59
CA ASP A 197 3.78 0.45 27.06
C ASP A 197 3.58 0.33 28.57
N LYS A 198 2.67 -0.57 28.96
CA LYS A 198 2.24 -0.82 30.35
C LYS A 198 1.98 0.47 31.12
N ALA A 199 1.35 1.42 30.44
CA ALA A 199 1.24 2.78 30.94
C ALA A 199 -0.02 2.96 31.76
N GLU A 200 0.09 3.55 32.94
CA GLU A 200 -1.05 4.12 33.66
C GLU A 200 -0.95 5.64 33.55
N GLY A 201 -1.89 6.29 32.88
CA GLY A 201 -1.76 7.72 32.59
C GLY A 201 -2.81 8.26 31.63
N SER A 202 -2.62 9.50 31.21
CA SER A 202 -3.51 10.15 30.25
C SER A 202 -2.75 11.13 29.40
N TYR A 203 -3.20 11.31 28.16
CA TYR A 203 -2.67 12.33 27.27
C TYR A 203 -3.78 13.10 26.55
N THR A 204 -3.41 14.24 26.01
CA THR A 204 -4.22 15.01 25.07
C THR A 204 -3.30 15.56 23.98
N LEU A 205 -3.62 15.24 22.73
CA LEU A 205 -2.99 15.78 21.52
C LEU A 205 -4.01 16.66 20.82
N SER A 206 -3.66 17.91 20.54
CA SER A 206 -4.53 18.84 19.82
C SER A 206 -3.79 19.50 18.67
N PHE A 207 -4.43 19.52 17.51
CA PHE A 207 -4.08 20.37 16.38
C PHE A 207 -5.18 21.40 16.17
N MET A 208 -4.78 22.63 15.91
CA MET A 208 -5.69 23.71 15.54
C MET A 208 -5.06 24.49 14.39
N THR A 209 -5.84 24.72 13.34
CA THR A 209 -5.43 25.47 12.16
C THR A 209 -6.35 26.66 11.91
N HIS A 210 -5.75 27.73 11.41
CA HIS A 210 -6.40 28.99 11.01
C HIS A 210 -5.77 29.53 9.73
#